data_AF-A0A9J6GBE7-F1
#
_entry.id   AF-A0A9J6GBE7-F1
#
_cell.length_a   1.000
_cell.length_b   1.000
_cell.length_c   1.000
_cell.angle_alpha   90.00
_cell.angle_beta   90.00
_cell.angle_gamma   90.00
#
_symmetry.space_group_name_H-M   'P 1'
#
loop_
_entity.id
_entity.type
_entity.pdbx_description
1 polymer ?
#
loop_
_entity_poly.entity_id
_entity_poly.type
_entity_poly.pdbx_seq_one_letter_code
_entity_poly.pdbx_strand_id
1 'polypeptide(L)'
;MSSVARLEAFDASTSEWPEYHERVLLYFAANDVAEDKRKAVFLTSCSAATYSLLRNLLSPTKPGEATLAVIFAALGTHFKPKVHKRGTRRGFGYCRRCLCRHPSSGRQCHSI
;
A
#
# COMPACT_ATOMS: atom_id res chain seq x y z
N MET A 1 -16.88 20.18 -27.93
CA MET A 1 -16.10 19.06 -27.36
C MET A 1 -16.00 19.29 -25.88
N SER A 2 -16.76 18.54 -25.08
CA SER A 2 -16.77 18.69 -23.63
C SER A 2 -15.39 18.30 -23.10
N SER A 3 -14.64 19.26 -22.57
CA SER A 3 -13.35 18.98 -21.93
C SER A 3 -13.62 18.14 -20.69
N VAL A 4 -13.39 16.83 -20.79
CA VAL A 4 -13.43 15.94 -19.62
C VAL A 4 -12.34 16.42 -18.65
N ALA A 5 -12.68 16.47 -17.37
CA ALA A 5 -11.82 16.96 -16.30
C ALA A 5 -10.42 16.33 -16.38
N ARG A 6 -9.38 17.17 -16.28
CA ARG A 6 -7.99 16.71 -16.25
C ARG A 6 -7.77 15.86 -15.00
N LEU A 7 -7.24 14.65 -15.18
CA LEU A 7 -6.79 13.83 -14.06
C LEU A 7 -5.62 14.54 -13.37
N GLU A 8 -5.77 14.83 -12.09
CA GLU A 8 -4.72 15.45 -11.29
C GLU A 8 -3.65 14.42 -10.94
N ALA A 9 -2.43 14.89 -10.69
CA ALA A 9 -1.34 13.99 -10.32
C ALA A 9 -1.56 13.39 -8.94
N PHE A 10 -1.23 12.10 -8.79
CA PHE A 10 -1.30 11.44 -7.50
C PHE A 10 -0.35 12.08 -6.49
N ASP A 11 -0.90 12.34 -5.31
CA ASP A 11 -0.20 12.82 -4.14
C ASP A 11 -0.64 12.01 -2.91
N ALA A 12 0.30 11.26 -2.35
CA ALA A 12 0.08 10.40 -1.19
C ALA A 12 -0.13 11.19 0.12
N SER A 13 0.09 12.51 0.12
CA SER A 13 -0.15 13.37 1.29
C SER A 13 -1.59 13.89 1.36
N THR A 14 -2.30 13.92 0.23
CA THR A 14 -3.64 14.51 0.10
C THR A 14 -4.73 13.51 -0.25
N SER A 15 -4.40 12.32 -0.77
CA SER A 15 -5.39 11.32 -1.16
C SER A 15 -4.92 9.90 -0.89
N GLU A 16 -5.86 9.02 -0.55
CA GLU A 16 -5.59 7.59 -0.38
C GLU A 16 -5.51 6.90 -1.76
N TRP A 17 -4.67 5.86 -1.85
CA TRP A 17 -4.47 5.14 -3.11
C TRP A 17 -5.76 4.55 -3.73
N PRO A 18 -6.68 3.92 -2.95
CA PRO A 18 -7.91 3.35 -3.50
C PRO A 18 -8.81 4.40 -4.17
N GLU A 19 -8.94 5.58 -3.55
CA GLU A 19 -9.77 6.69 -4.04
C GLU A 19 -9.19 7.24 -5.35
N TYR A 20 -7.87 7.41 -5.40
CA TYR A 20 -7.19 7.84 -6.62
C TYR A 20 -7.32 6.80 -7.75
N HIS A 21 -7.19 5.52 -7.42
CA HIS A 21 -7.36 4.44 -8.39
C HIS A 21 -8.76 4.45 -9.01
N GLU A 22 -9.83 4.67 -8.23
CA GLU A 22 -11.19 4.81 -8.74
C GLU A 22 -11.33 6.01 -9.68
N ARG A 23 -10.77 7.18 -9.32
CA ARG A 23 -10.75 8.37 -10.19
C ARG A 23 -10.07 8.10 -11.53
N VAL A 24 -8.98 7.35 -11.54
CA VAL A 24 -8.28 6.95 -12.77
C VAL A 24 -9.16 6.07 -13.65
N LEU A 25 -9.88 5.11 -13.08
CA LEU A 25 -10.80 4.25 -13.82
C LEU A 25 -11.97 5.05 -14.42
N LEU A 26 -12.55 5.97 -13.64
CA LEU A 26 -13.58 6.89 -14.12
C LEU A 26 -13.07 7.77 -15.26
N TYR A 27 -11.83 8.25 -15.17
CA TYR A 27 -11.21 9.02 -16.25
C TYR A 27 -11.07 8.19 -17.53
N PHE A 28 -10.64 6.93 -17.44
CA PHE A 28 -10.57 6.05 -18.61
C PHE A 28 -11.93 5.79 -19.24
N ALA A 29 -12.96 5.58 -18.42
CA ALA A 29 -14.33 5.37 -18.89
C ALA A 29 -14.90 6.64 -19.55
N ALA A 30 -14.73 7.80 -18.92
CA ALA A 30 -15.26 9.07 -19.41
C ALA A 30 -14.61 9.53 -20.73
N ASN A 31 -13.35 9.16 -20.96
CA ASN A 31 -12.60 9.52 -22.17
C ASN A 31 -12.52 8.40 -23.21
N ASP A 32 -13.19 7.26 -22.98
CA ASP A 32 -13.13 6.06 -23.83
C ASP A 32 -11.69 5.67 -24.21
N VAL A 33 -10.80 5.66 -23.21
CA VAL A 33 -9.37 5.39 -23.43
C VAL A 33 -9.18 3.91 -23.74
N ALA A 34 -8.70 3.63 -24.95
CA ALA A 34 -8.32 2.29 -25.40
C ALA A 34 -7.27 1.66 -24.46
N GLU A 35 -7.37 0.36 -24.22
CA GLU A 35 -6.60 -0.34 -23.18
C GLU A 35 -5.08 -0.23 -23.37
N ASP A 36 -4.63 -0.25 -24.62
CA ASP A 36 -3.24 -0.04 -25.04
C ASP A 36 -2.69 1.33 -24.62
N LYS A 37 -3.56 2.36 -24.55
CA LYS A 37 -3.20 3.72 -24.19
C LYS A 37 -3.34 4.03 -22.71
N ARG A 38 -4.14 3.27 -21.96
CA ARG A 38 -4.39 3.49 -20.53
C ARG A 38 -3.10 3.55 -19.72
N LYS A 39 -2.12 2.70 -20.05
CA LYS A 39 -0.80 2.70 -19.40
C LYS A 39 -0.06 4.01 -19.63
N ALA A 40 0.05 4.45 -20.89
CA ALA A 40 0.75 5.67 -21.22
C ALA A 40 0.08 6.88 -20.55
N VAL A 41 -1.25 6.97 -20.63
CA VAL A 41 -2.05 8.02 -19.98
C VAL A 41 -1.82 8.05 -18.47
N PHE A 42 -1.87 6.88 -17.81
CA PHE A 42 -1.59 6.79 -16.38
C PHE A 42 -0.18 7.26 -16.03
N LEU A 43 0.84 6.75 -16.73
CA LEU A 43 2.24 7.12 -16.47
C LEU A 43 2.49 8.62 -16.66
N THR A 44 1.81 9.27 -17.62
CA THR A 44 1.88 10.72 -17.81
C THR A 44 1.11 11.53 -16.77
N SER A 45 0.09 10.94 -16.12
CA SER A 45 -0.65 11.58 -15.03
C SER A 45 0.09 11.52 -13.69
N CYS A 46 1.01 10.57 -13.52
CA CYS A 46 1.76 10.42 -12.29
C CYS A 46 2.67 11.63 -12.01
N SER A 47 2.79 12.00 -10.74
CA SER A 47 3.81 12.96 -10.31
C SER A 47 5.22 12.37 -10.47
N ALA A 48 6.24 13.22 -10.56
CA ALA A 48 7.64 12.78 -10.68
C ALA A 48 8.05 11.85 -9.53
N ALA A 49 7.55 12.11 -8.31
CA ALA A 49 7.78 11.28 -7.13
C ALA A 49 7.17 9.88 -7.29
N THR A 50 5.90 9.80 -7.73
CA THR A 50 5.22 8.51 -7.95
C THR A 50 5.87 7.70 -9.07
N TYR A 51 6.31 8.36 -10.15
CA TYR A 51 7.01 7.68 -11.24
C TYR A 51 8.38 7.13 -10.80
N SER A 52 9.13 7.89 -9.99
CA SER A 52 10.40 7.43 -9.40
C SER A 52 10.19 6.23 -8.47
N LEU A 53 9.16 6.28 -7.62
CA LEU A 53 8.76 5.16 -6.76
C LEU A 53 8.41 3.91 -7.59
N LEU A 54 7.60 4.07 -8.64
CA LEU A 54 7.27 2.97 -9.55
C LEU A 54 8.49 2.32 -10.16
N ARG A 55 9.46 3.14 -10.62
CA ARG A 55 10.71 2.64 -11.20
C ARG A 55 11.50 1.81 -10.19
N ASN A 56 11.51 2.21 -8.92
CA ASN A 56 12.17 1.45 -7.85
C ASN A 56 11.42 0.15 -7.53
N LEU A 57 10.07 0.18 -7.49
CA LEU A 57 9.24 -0.98 -7.20
C LEU A 57 9.28 -2.05 -8.30
N LEU A 58 9.40 -1.64 -9.56
CA LEU A 58 9.39 -2.54 -10.71
C LEU A 58 10.79 -2.98 -11.16
N SER A 59 11.85 -2.47 -10.53
CA SER A 59 13.23 -2.84 -10.83
C SER A 59 13.42 -4.36 -10.79
N PRO A 60 14.06 -4.99 -11.80
CA PRO A 60 14.84 -4.39 -12.90
C PRO A 60 14.03 -3.97 -14.15
N THR A 61 12.73 -4.22 -14.17
CA THR A 61 11.84 -3.96 -15.31
C THR A 61 11.40 -2.50 -15.37
N LYS A 62 11.29 -1.92 -16.57
CA LYS A 62 10.83 -0.53 -16.72
C LYS A 62 9.30 -0.44 -16.57
N PRO A 63 8.77 0.65 -15.99
CA PRO A 63 7.32 0.86 -15.88
C PRO A 63 6.61 0.88 -17.25
N GLY A 64 7.31 1.25 -18.33
CA GLY A 64 6.77 1.20 -19.70
C GLY A 64 6.63 -0.21 -20.27
N GLU A 65 7.37 -1.20 -19.75
CA GLU A 65 7.35 -2.60 -20.20
C GLU A 65 6.35 -3.44 -19.40
N ALA A 66 6.00 -3.01 -18.18
CA ALA A 66 5.00 -3.65 -17.33
C ALA A 66 3.55 -3.44 -17.86
N THR A 67 2.63 -4.27 -17.36
CA THR A 67 1.18 -4.11 -17.60
C THR A 67 0.58 -3.13 -16.60
N LEU A 68 -0.53 -2.47 -16.99
CA LEU A 68 -1.24 -1.53 -16.11
C LEU A 68 -1.66 -2.19 -14.79
N ALA A 69 -2.12 -3.45 -14.84
CA ALA A 69 -2.52 -4.20 -13.66
C ALA A 69 -1.36 -4.41 -12.67
N VAL A 70 -0.16 -4.73 -13.16
CA VAL A 70 1.03 -4.90 -12.31
C VAL A 70 1.43 -3.57 -11.65
N ILE A 71 1.35 -2.46 -12.40
CA ILE A 71 1.62 -1.11 -11.90
C ILE A 71 0.66 -0.77 -10.74
N PHE A 72 -0.65 -0.97 -10.93
CA PHE A 72 -1.63 -0.71 -9.87
C PHE A 72 -1.47 -1.63 -8.66
N ALA A 73 -1.14 -2.90 -8.86
CA ALA A 73 -0.90 -3.84 -7.78
C ALA A 73 0.34 -3.45 -6.96
N ALA A 74 1.43 -3.02 -7.62
CA ALA A 74 2.65 -2.57 -6.96
C ALA A 74 2.40 -1.32 -6.09
N LEU A 75 1.71 -0.33 -6.65
CA LEU A 75 1.35 0.90 -5.93
C LEU A 75 0.38 0.61 -4.77
N GLY A 76 -0.64 -0.21 -5.00
CA GLY A 76 -1.56 -0.62 -3.95
C GLY A 76 -0.88 -1.40 -2.82
N THR A 77 0.13 -2.21 -3.13
CA THR A 77 0.92 -2.90 -2.10
C THR A 77 1.77 -1.93 -1.29
N HIS A 78 2.33 -0.89 -1.93
CA HIS A 78 3.15 0.11 -1.27
C HIS A 78 2.33 1.04 -0.37
N PHE A 79 1.18 1.53 -0.86
CA PHE A 79 0.33 2.47 -0.14
C PHE A 79 -0.66 1.80 0.82
N LYS A 80 -0.81 0.46 0.78
CA LYS A 80 -1.52 -0.26 1.83
C LYS A 80 -0.84 0.00 3.17
N PRO A 81 -1.56 0.43 4.22
CA PRO A 81 -0.97 0.60 5.54
C PRO A 81 -0.41 -0.74 5.96
N LYS A 82 0.92 -0.83 6.03
CA LYS A 82 1.61 -2.02 6.51
C LYS A 82 1.25 -2.14 7.97
N VAL A 83 0.26 -2.98 8.27
CA VAL A 83 -0.21 -3.25 9.63
C VAL A 83 0.99 -3.80 10.40
N HIS A 84 1.69 -2.91 11.08
CA HIS A 84 2.73 -3.29 12.01
C HIS A 84 1.97 -3.94 13.14
N LYS A 85 1.99 -5.28 13.15
CA LYS A 85 1.65 -6.05 14.35
C LYS A 85 2.63 -5.60 15.43
N ARG A 86 2.30 -4.51 16.14
CA ARG A 86 2.97 -4.11 17.37
C ARG A 86 2.94 -5.34 18.23
N GLY A 87 4.13 -5.86 18.52
CA GLY A 87 4.32 -7.17 19.13
C GLY A 87 3.32 -7.35 20.25
N THR A 88 2.56 -8.44 20.22
CA THR A 88 1.91 -8.96 21.41
C THR A 88 2.94 -8.86 22.52
N ARG A 89 2.72 -8.01 23.52
CA ARG A 89 3.52 -8.04 24.74
C ARG A 89 3.53 -9.50 25.13
N ARG A 90 4.72 -10.13 25.13
CA ARG A 90 4.90 -11.48 25.67
C ARG A 90 4.05 -11.54 26.92
N GLY A 91 3.03 -12.39 26.93
CA GLY A 91 2.14 -12.52 28.06
C GLY A 91 2.99 -12.92 29.24
N PHE A 92 3.39 -11.94 30.06
CA PHE A 92 3.86 -12.22 31.40
C PHE A 92 2.62 -12.72 32.13
N GLY A 93 2.43 -14.04 32.12
CA GLY A 93 1.47 -14.68 32.99
C GLY A 93 1.91 -14.43 34.42
N TYR A 94 1.11 -13.69 35.17
CA TYR A 94 1.26 -13.60 36.62
C TYR A 94 0.71 -14.90 37.21
N CYS A 95 1.48 -15.57 38.08
CA CYS A 95 0.93 -16.65 38.88
C CYS A 95 -0.12 -16.03 39.82
N ARG A 96 -1.41 -16.33 39.62
CA ARG A 96 -2.54 -15.74 40.40
C ARG A 96 -2.41 -15.97 41.91
N ARG A 97 -1.57 -16.93 42.34
CA ARG A 97 -1.34 -17.28 43.74
C ARG A 97 -0.33 -16.37 44.45
N CYS A 98 0.62 -15.74 43.74
CA CYS A 98 1.76 -15.06 44.38
C CYS A 98 2.12 -13.68 43.77
N LEU A 99 1.54 -13.27 42.63
CA LEU A 99 1.78 -11.98 41.95
C LEU A 99 3.24 -11.69 41.49
N CYS A 100 4.19 -12.61 41.63
CA CYS A 100 5.54 -12.49 41.07
C CYS A 100 5.60 -12.77 39.55
N ARG A 101 6.48 -12.07 38.82
CA ARG A 101 6.71 -12.27 37.38
C ARG A 101 7.73 -13.37 37.14
N HIS A 102 7.37 -14.37 36.34
CA HIS A 102 8.31 -15.39 35.86
C HIS A 102 8.30 -15.51 34.33
N PRO A 103 9.46 -15.80 33.70
CA PRO A 103 9.50 -16.23 32.31
C PRO A 103 8.85 -17.61 32.16
N SER A 104 8.14 -17.83 31.06
CA SER A 104 7.23 -18.96 30.78
C SER A 104 7.88 -20.36 30.70
N SER A 105 9.17 -20.50 31.02
CA SER A 105 9.86 -21.79 31.12
C SER A 105 9.80 -22.27 32.57
N GLY A 106 8.83 -23.15 32.84
CA GLY A 106 8.36 -23.59 34.15
C GLY A 106 9.43 -23.84 35.23
N ARG A 107 9.48 -22.95 36.22
CA ARG A 107 9.92 -23.30 37.57
C ARG A 107 8.71 -23.19 38.50
N GLN A 108 8.37 -24.30 39.16
CA GLN A 108 7.28 -24.36 40.12
C GLN A 108 7.57 -23.42 41.29
N CYS A 109 6.57 -22.62 41.68
CA CYS A 109 6.60 -21.84 42.92
C CYS A 109 6.66 -22.84 44.09
N HIS A 110 7.79 -22.92 44.79
CA HIS A 110 7.84 -23.67 46.04
C HIS A 110 7.10 -22.85 47.12
N SER A 111 5.99 -23.40 47.61
CA SER A 111 5.33 -22.94 48.84
C SER A 111 6.29 -23.13 50.02
N ILE A 112 6.47 -22.08 50.82
CA ILE A 112 6.80 -22.24 52.24
C ILE A 112 5.50 -22.52 52.98
#